data_AF-A0A6C0HP87-F1
#
_entry.id   AF-A0A6C0HP87-F1
#
_cell.length_a   1.000
_cell.length_b   1.000
_cell.length_c   1.000
_cell.angle_alpha   90.00
_cell.angle_beta   90.00
_cell.angle_gamma   90.00
#
_symmetry.space_group_name_H-M   'P 1'
#
loop_
_entity.id
_entity.type
_entity.pdbx_description
1 polymer ?
#
loop_
_entity_poly.entity_id
_entity_poly.type
_entity_poly.pdbx_seq_one_letter_code
_entity_poly.pdbx_strand_id
1 'polypeptide(L)'
;MKNNYRLRYCVFVNFLLFLIILLVMLIFKDDNNHYLTYGPNDDLYVLSIKINTIQKYVYLQIFLCFVEIIRVFTNEIATPILGFNIYNPDKKFITEFTKNELQLLANGMWLINSLTSALFILITISQFDIAILRIIYSEITTIFTIRLLLNEKEFTNEKIEITTFNID
;
A
#
# COMPACT_ATOMS: atom_id res chain seq x y z
N MET A 1 -16.34 3.36 21.98
CA MET A 1 -16.42 1.88 21.95
C MET A 1 -17.02 1.31 20.67
N LYS A 2 -18.07 1.92 20.07
CA LYS A 2 -18.75 1.35 18.89
C LYS A 2 -17.86 1.17 17.65
N ASN A 3 -16.94 2.09 17.39
CA ASN A 3 -16.09 2.02 16.20
C ASN A 3 -14.92 1.03 16.33
N ASN A 4 -14.45 0.75 17.56
CA ASN A 4 -13.35 -0.20 17.79
C ASN A 4 -13.78 -1.64 17.44
N TYR A 5 -14.97 -2.07 17.87
CA TYR A 5 -15.46 -3.41 17.50
C TYR A 5 -15.70 -3.53 15.99
N ARG A 6 -16.21 -2.47 15.34
CA ARG A 6 -16.46 -2.46 13.89
C ARG A 6 -15.14 -2.63 13.13
N LEU A 7 -14.11 -1.89 13.51
CA LEU A 7 -12.80 -1.97 12.88
C LEU A 7 -12.18 -3.37 13.05
N ARG A 8 -12.18 -3.91 14.27
CA ARG A 8 -11.66 -5.27 14.54
C ARG A 8 -12.40 -6.33 13.74
N TYR A 9 -13.73 -6.22 13.64
CA TYR A 9 -14.54 -7.13 12.84
C TYR A 9 -14.19 -7.05 11.35
N CYS A 10 -14.05 -5.85 10.79
CA CYS A 10 -13.63 -5.69 9.38
C CYS A 10 -12.25 -6.31 9.11
N VAL A 11 -11.29 -6.10 10.01
CA VAL A 11 -9.95 -6.70 9.89
C VAL A 11 -10.04 -8.24 9.93
N PHE A 12 -10.82 -8.79 10.85
CA PHE A 12 -11.03 -10.25 10.96
C PHE A 12 -11.67 -10.84 9.70
N VAL A 13 -12.74 -10.22 9.19
CA VAL A 13 -13.42 -10.68 7.97
C VAL A 13 -12.49 -10.62 6.77
N ASN A 14 -11.65 -9.58 6.65
CA ASN A 14 -10.69 -9.47 5.56
C ASN A 14 -9.60 -10.54 5.63
N PHE A 15 -9.14 -10.88 6.84
CA PHE A 15 -8.21 -11.99 7.04
C PHE A 15 -8.84 -13.35 6.67
N LEU A 16 -10.11 -13.57 7.01
CA LEU A 16 -10.82 -14.79 6.61
C LEU A 16 -10.94 -14.91 5.08
N LEU A 17 -11.22 -13.82 4.38
CA LEU A 17 -11.25 -13.78 2.91
C LEU A 17 -9.90 -14.20 2.32
N PHE A 18 -8.79 -13.69 2.87
CA PHE A 18 -7.44 -14.08 2.46
C PHE A 18 -7.20 -15.60 2.61
N LEU A 19 -7.62 -16.20 3.73
CA LEU A 19 -7.48 -17.65 3.94
C LEU A 19 -8.29 -18.46 2.92
N ILE A 20 -9.49 -18.00 2.55
CA ILE A 20 -10.32 -18.66 1.53
C ILE A 20 -9.64 -18.62 0.16
N ILE A 21 -9.09 -17.45 -0.23
CA ILE A 21 -8.37 -17.31 -1.50
C ILE A 21 -7.16 -18.25 -1.54
N LEU A 22 -6.38 -18.31 -0.45
CA LEU A 22 -5.23 -19.19 -0.35
C LEU A 22 -5.63 -20.67 -0.49
N LEU A 23 -6.71 -21.08 0.20
CA LEU A 23 -7.23 -22.44 0.13
C LEU A 23 -7.67 -22.81 -1.30
N VAL A 24 -8.36 -21.91 -2.00
CA VAL A 24 -8.74 -22.10 -3.41
C VAL A 24 -7.50 -22.26 -4.28
N MET A 25 -6.50 -21.39 -4.14
CA MET A 25 -5.25 -21.48 -4.91
C MET A 25 -4.51 -22.82 -4.69
N LEU A 26 -4.53 -23.35 -3.46
CA LEU A 26 -3.90 -24.63 -3.15
C LEU A 26 -4.68 -25.82 -3.73
N ILE A 27 -6.01 -25.78 -3.73
CA ILE A 27 -6.86 -26.84 -4.30
C ILE A 27 -6.72 -26.90 -5.83
N PHE A 28 -6.65 -25.75 -6.50
CA PHE A 28 -6.56 -25.65 -7.96
C PHE A 28 -5.13 -25.56 -8.48
N LYS A 29 -4.12 -25.84 -7.65
CA LYS A 29 -2.72 -25.81 -8.05
C LYS A 29 -2.43 -26.93 -9.06
N ASP A 30 -1.86 -26.57 -10.21
CA ASP A 30 -1.26 -27.51 -11.15
C ASP A 30 0.17 -27.89 -10.69
N ASP A 31 0.56 -29.15 -10.88
CA ASP A 31 1.87 -29.69 -10.51
C ASP A 31 3.00 -29.16 -11.41
N ASN A 32 2.69 -28.75 -12.65
CA ASN A 32 3.66 -28.20 -13.61
C ASN A 32 3.83 -26.67 -13.53
N ASN A 33 3.58 -26.06 -12.38
CA ASN A 33 3.50 -24.60 -12.28
C ASN A 33 4.86 -23.91 -12.03
N HIS A 34 5.31 -23.13 -13.00
CA HIS A 34 6.51 -22.28 -12.92
C HIS A 34 6.34 -21.04 -12.01
N TYR A 35 5.11 -20.62 -11.71
CA TYR A 35 4.85 -19.40 -10.94
C TYR A 35 5.14 -19.54 -9.43
N LEU A 36 4.93 -20.74 -8.87
CA LEU A 36 5.09 -21.03 -7.44
C LEU A 36 6.52 -21.44 -7.07
N THR A 37 7.50 -21.21 -7.94
CA THR A 37 8.91 -21.44 -7.65
C THR A 37 9.47 -20.35 -6.75
N TYR A 38 10.62 -20.65 -6.13
CA TYR A 38 11.32 -19.73 -5.24
C TYR A 38 12.72 -19.42 -5.75
N GLY A 39 13.11 -18.15 -5.73
CA GLY A 39 14.44 -17.68 -6.12
C GLY A 39 14.64 -17.62 -7.64
N PRO A 40 15.90 -17.49 -8.09
CA PRO A 40 16.23 -17.45 -9.51
C PRO A 40 15.95 -18.79 -10.19
N ASN A 41 15.46 -18.75 -11.42
CA ASN A 41 15.31 -19.93 -12.28
C ASN A 41 15.42 -19.55 -13.76
N ASP A 42 15.47 -20.56 -14.62
CA ASP A 42 15.69 -20.36 -16.05
C ASP A 42 14.48 -19.84 -16.82
N ASP A 43 13.29 -19.90 -16.21
CA ASP A 43 12.01 -19.45 -16.77
C ASP A 43 11.58 -18.09 -16.21
N LEU A 44 12.35 -17.52 -15.27
CA LEU A 44 12.05 -16.23 -14.65
C LEU A 44 12.51 -15.09 -15.56
N TYR A 45 11.54 -14.47 -16.22
CA TYR A 45 11.73 -13.26 -17.01
C TYR A 45 11.04 -12.07 -16.35
N VAL A 46 11.80 -10.99 -16.20
CA VAL A 46 11.30 -9.69 -15.76
C VAL A 46 11.64 -8.66 -16.82
N LEU A 47 10.61 -8.10 -17.49
CA LEU A 47 10.77 -7.12 -18.58
C LEU A 47 11.80 -7.57 -19.65
N SER A 48 11.71 -8.83 -20.09
CA SER A 48 12.64 -9.48 -21.05
C SER A 48 14.05 -9.79 -20.52
N ILE A 49 14.32 -9.54 -19.23
CA ILE A 49 15.59 -9.89 -18.60
C ILE A 49 15.44 -11.24 -17.89
N LYS A 50 16.31 -12.19 -18.24
CA LYS A 50 16.38 -13.51 -17.61
C LYS A 50 17.08 -13.44 -16.26
N ILE A 51 16.37 -13.78 -15.18
CA ILE A 51 16.83 -13.74 -13.79
C ILE A 51 17.15 -15.17 -13.30
N ASN A 52 18.18 -15.76 -13.89
CA ASN A 52 18.59 -17.14 -13.63
C ASN A 52 19.78 -17.29 -12.67
N THR A 53 20.26 -16.20 -12.07
CA THR A 53 21.34 -16.23 -11.09
C THR A 53 20.95 -15.53 -9.81
N ILE A 54 21.49 -15.99 -8.69
CA ILE A 54 21.26 -15.40 -7.36
C ILE A 54 21.63 -13.92 -7.36
N GLN A 55 22.74 -13.55 -8.01
CA GLN A 55 23.18 -12.16 -8.09
C GLN A 55 22.14 -11.25 -8.77
N LYS A 56 21.61 -11.67 -9.94
CA LYS A 56 20.55 -10.91 -10.64
C LYS A 56 19.29 -10.82 -9.79
N TYR A 57 18.93 -11.91 -9.11
CA TYR A 57 17.77 -11.96 -8.23
C TYR A 57 17.93 -11.01 -7.03
N VAL A 58 19.10 -10.98 -6.39
CA VAL A 58 19.39 -10.04 -5.29
C VAL A 58 19.31 -8.59 -5.75
N TYR A 59 19.85 -8.25 -6.93
CA TYR A 59 19.71 -6.90 -7.47
C TYR A 59 18.26 -6.52 -7.75
N LEU A 60 17.47 -7.45 -8.29
CA LEU A 60 16.03 -7.26 -8.45
C LEU A 60 15.37 -6.99 -7.09
N GLN A 61 15.62 -7.81 -6.07
CA GLN A 61 14.99 -7.65 -4.76
C GLN A 61 15.38 -6.33 -4.07
N ILE A 62 16.65 -5.93 -4.15
CA ILE A 62 17.10 -4.63 -3.63
C ILE A 62 16.36 -3.49 -4.34
N PHE A 63 16.28 -3.53 -5.68
CA PHE A 63 15.54 -2.55 -6.46
C PHE A 63 14.06 -2.49 -6.04
N LEU A 64 13.38 -3.63 -5.95
CA LEU A 64 11.97 -3.69 -5.55
C LEU A 64 11.75 -3.15 -4.13
N CYS A 65 12.65 -3.47 -3.20
CA CYS A 65 12.61 -2.95 -1.83
C CYS A 65 12.68 -1.42 -1.82
N PHE A 66 13.65 -0.82 -2.51
CA PHE A 66 13.77 0.64 -2.60
C PHE A 66 12.54 1.30 -3.23
N VAL A 67 12.04 0.75 -4.34
CA VAL A 67 10.85 1.29 -5.01
C VAL A 67 9.63 1.20 -4.09
N GLU A 68 9.46 0.10 -3.38
CA GLU A 68 8.33 -0.05 -2.45
C GLU A 68 8.41 0.89 -1.25
N ILE A 69 9.60 1.09 -0.67
CA ILE A 69 9.79 2.06 0.41
C ILE A 69 9.34 3.46 -0.04
N ILE A 70 9.81 3.90 -1.21
CA ILE A 70 9.46 5.22 -1.77
C ILE A 70 7.96 5.30 -2.05
N ARG A 71 7.38 4.25 -2.65
CA ARG A 71 5.95 4.22 -2.99
C ARG A 71 5.08 4.34 -1.74
N VAL A 72 5.35 3.55 -0.71
CA VAL A 72 4.59 3.58 0.55
C VAL A 72 4.73 4.94 1.22
N PHE A 73 5.96 5.43 1.38
CA PHE A 73 6.22 6.73 2.02
C PHE A 73 5.48 7.87 1.31
N THR A 74 5.58 7.92 -0.02
CA THR A 74 4.91 8.97 -0.81
C THR A 74 3.40 8.86 -0.68
N ASN A 75 2.83 7.65 -0.73
CA ASN A 75 1.38 7.46 -0.64
C ASN A 75 0.80 7.81 0.73
N GLU A 76 1.47 7.42 1.82
CA GLU A 76 1.04 7.71 3.19
C GLU A 76 1.05 9.23 3.49
N ILE A 77 1.93 10.00 2.86
CA ILE A 77 2.00 11.45 3.04
C ILE A 77 1.11 12.21 2.05
N ALA A 78 1.23 11.92 0.76
CA ALA A 78 0.56 12.70 -0.27
C ALA A 78 -0.95 12.42 -0.30
N THR A 79 -1.38 11.18 -0.10
CA THR A 79 -2.81 10.83 -0.20
C THR A 79 -3.67 11.59 0.82
N PRO A 80 -3.29 11.69 2.11
CA PRO A 80 -4.03 12.54 3.05
C PRO A 80 -4.01 14.02 2.67
N ILE A 81 -2.85 14.57 2.28
CA ILE A 81 -2.74 15.99 1.90
C ILE A 81 -3.68 16.30 0.72
N LEU A 82 -3.63 15.49 -0.34
CA LEU A 82 -4.50 15.64 -1.50
C LEU A 82 -5.98 15.35 -1.14
N GLY A 83 -6.22 14.34 -0.30
CA GLY A 83 -7.52 13.98 0.26
C GLY A 83 -8.23 15.16 0.92
N PHE A 84 -7.56 15.79 1.88
CA PHE A 84 -8.12 16.91 2.64
C PHE A 84 -8.23 18.20 1.84
N ASN A 85 -7.36 18.43 0.86
CA ASN A 85 -7.38 19.66 0.06
C ASN A 85 -8.30 19.58 -1.16
N ILE A 86 -8.34 18.47 -1.88
CA ILE A 86 -9.07 18.35 -3.16
C ILE A 86 -10.45 17.72 -2.97
N TYR A 87 -10.50 16.62 -2.21
CA TYR A 87 -11.69 15.75 -2.19
C TYR A 87 -12.61 16.00 -0.98
N ASN A 88 -12.17 16.78 0.01
CA ASN A 88 -13.01 17.19 1.12
C ASN A 88 -14.03 18.24 0.66
N PRO A 89 -15.34 17.92 0.61
CA PRO A 89 -16.35 18.88 0.17
C PRO A 89 -16.47 20.09 1.12
N ASP A 90 -16.06 19.97 2.38
CA ASP A 90 -16.19 21.03 3.38
C ASP A 90 -15.01 22.03 3.35
N LYS A 91 -13.86 21.64 2.78
CA LYS A 91 -12.70 22.53 2.63
C LYS A 91 -12.83 23.38 1.36
N LYS A 92 -13.62 24.46 1.45
CA LYS A 92 -13.83 25.39 0.31
C LYS A 92 -12.71 26.41 0.12
N PHE A 93 -11.97 26.71 1.19
CA PHE A 93 -10.89 27.69 1.18
C PHE A 93 -9.57 26.96 1.39
N ILE A 94 -8.67 27.07 0.41
CA ILE A 94 -7.33 26.49 0.41
C ILE A 94 -6.35 27.66 0.31
N THR A 95 -5.43 27.78 1.26
CA THR A 95 -4.48 28.90 1.35
C THR A 95 -3.05 28.46 1.11
N GLU A 96 -2.79 27.16 1.19
CA GLU A 96 -1.46 26.57 1.17
C GLU A 96 -0.94 26.30 -0.25
N PHE A 97 -1.84 26.23 -1.25
CA PHE A 97 -1.52 25.89 -2.63
C PHE A 97 -2.29 26.74 -3.63
N THR A 98 -1.69 26.99 -4.80
CA THR A 98 -2.45 27.51 -5.94
C THR A 98 -3.24 26.40 -6.64
N LYS A 99 -4.32 26.76 -7.35
CA LYS A 99 -5.17 25.79 -8.06
C LYS A 99 -4.39 24.93 -9.07
N ASN A 100 -3.50 25.55 -9.85
CA ASN A 100 -2.73 24.85 -10.88
C ASN A 100 -1.65 23.96 -10.27
N GLU A 101 -1.00 24.43 -9.21
CA GLU A 101 -0.01 23.65 -8.46
C GLU A 101 -0.65 22.40 -7.87
N LEU A 102 -1.78 22.55 -7.17
CA LEU A 102 -2.48 21.42 -6.57
C LEU A 102 -2.95 20.41 -7.62
N GLN A 103 -3.43 20.89 -8.78
CA GLN A 103 -3.80 20.03 -9.90
C GLN A 103 -2.60 19.29 -10.50
N LEU A 104 -1.46 19.97 -10.69
CA LEU A 104 -0.24 19.36 -11.23
C LEU A 104 0.31 18.29 -10.28
N LEU A 105 0.39 18.60 -8.99
CA LEU A 105 0.87 17.67 -7.96
C LEU A 105 -0.04 16.44 -7.87
N ALA A 106 -1.36 16.64 -7.84
CA ALA A 106 -2.31 15.54 -7.79
C ALA A 106 -2.20 14.63 -9.02
N ASN A 107 -2.28 15.21 -10.23
CA ASN A 107 -2.22 14.42 -11.46
C ASN A 107 -0.87 13.73 -11.64
N GLY A 108 0.23 14.40 -11.28
CA GLY A 108 1.57 13.81 -11.29
C GLY A 108 1.66 12.61 -10.35
N MET A 109 1.16 12.74 -9.12
CA MET A 109 1.10 11.66 -8.15
C MET A 109 0.31 10.46 -8.70
N TRP A 110 -0.91 10.68 -9.22
CA TRP A 110 -1.75 9.61 -9.75
C TRP A 110 -1.14 8.93 -10.98
N LEU A 111 -0.50 9.70 -11.87
CA LEU A 111 0.19 9.17 -13.04
C LEU A 111 1.36 8.27 -12.63
N ILE A 112 2.25 8.77 -11.76
CA ILE A 112 3.42 8.01 -11.30
C ILE A 112 2.97 6.74 -10.59
N ASN A 113 1.96 6.82 -9.72
CA ASN A 113 1.38 5.66 -9.05
C ASN A 113 0.83 4.64 -10.05
N SER A 114 0.12 5.09 -11.08
CA SER A 114 -0.46 4.19 -12.09
C SER A 114 0.61 3.49 -12.93
N LEU A 115 1.65 4.23 -13.37
CA LEU A 115 2.79 3.68 -14.10
C LEU A 115 3.56 2.66 -13.25
N THR A 116 3.81 3.01 -11.99
CA THR A 116 4.51 2.14 -11.04
C THR A 116 3.72 0.85 -10.77
N SER A 117 2.40 0.97 -10.59
CA SER A 117 1.51 -0.18 -10.42
C SER A 117 1.52 -1.11 -11.64
N ALA A 118 1.49 -0.57 -12.86
CA ALA A 118 1.54 -1.39 -14.07
C ALA A 118 2.84 -2.20 -14.18
N LEU A 119 3.99 -1.57 -13.87
CA LEU A 119 5.29 -2.25 -13.83
C LEU A 119 5.31 -3.35 -12.77
N PHE A 120 4.78 -3.07 -11.58
CA PHE A 120 4.73 -4.08 -10.52
C PHE A 120 3.84 -5.25 -10.86
N ILE A 121 2.71 -5.06 -11.53
CA ILE A 121 1.85 -6.16 -11.98
C ILE A 121 2.67 -7.13 -12.84
N LEU A 122 3.40 -6.60 -13.84
CA LEU A 122 4.25 -7.41 -14.70
C LEU A 122 5.29 -8.20 -13.90
N ILE A 123 5.93 -7.57 -12.91
CA ILE A 123 6.96 -8.21 -12.07
C ILE A 123 6.36 -9.28 -11.15
N THR A 124 5.21 -8.99 -10.52
CA THR A 124 4.58 -9.90 -9.56
C THR A 124 3.92 -11.09 -10.22
N ILE A 125 3.46 -10.97 -11.47
CA ILE A 125 2.94 -12.11 -12.25
C ILE A 125 4.08 -13.04 -12.68
N SER A 126 5.34 -12.56 -12.75
CA SER A 126 6.47 -13.42 -13.10
C SER A 126 6.73 -14.51 -12.06
N GLN A 127 6.57 -14.22 -10.76
CA GLN A 127 6.80 -15.22 -9.71
C GLN A 127 6.14 -14.85 -8.38
N PHE A 128 5.63 -15.86 -7.68
CA PHE A 128 4.90 -15.69 -6.43
C PHE A 128 5.75 -15.18 -5.26
N ASP A 129 6.98 -15.67 -5.12
CA ASP A 129 7.89 -15.25 -4.04
C ASP A 129 8.27 -13.76 -4.15
N ILE A 130 8.47 -13.24 -5.36
CA ILE A 130 8.68 -11.81 -5.61
C ILE A 130 7.46 -11.01 -5.15
N ALA A 131 6.25 -11.49 -5.42
CA ALA A 131 5.02 -10.86 -4.95
C ALA A 131 4.92 -10.84 -3.42
N ILE A 132 5.27 -11.93 -2.74
CA ILE A 132 5.29 -12.00 -1.27
C ILE A 132 6.34 -11.05 -0.69
N LEU A 133 7.58 -11.08 -1.20
CA LEU A 133 8.67 -10.23 -0.68
C LEU A 133 8.32 -8.75 -0.83
N ARG A 134 7.72 -8.37 -1.96
CA ARG A 134 7.19 -7.02 -2.19
C ARG A 134 6.16 -6.62 -1.12
N ILE A 135 5.22 -7.50 -0.77
CA ILE A 135 4.26 -7.26 0.31
C ILE A 135 4.99 -7.06 1.64
N ILE A 136 5.96 -7.91 1.95
CA ILE A 136 6.76 -7.78 3.19
C ILE A 136 7.47 -6.42 3.25
N TYR A 137 8.10 -5.97 2.15
CA TYR A 137 8.74 -4.65 2.09
C TYR A 137 7.74 -3.52 2.32
N SER A 138 6.55 -3.62 1.74
CA SER A 138 5.45 -2.66 1.92
C SER A 138 4.98 -2.62 3.38
N GLU A 139 4.71 -3.77 4.00
CA GLU A 139 4.20 -3.83 5.39
C GLU A 139 5.24 -3.33 6.40
N ILE A 140 6.52 -3.69 6.24
CA ILE A 140 7.60 -3.17 7.09
C ILE A 140 7.67 -1.63 7.00
N THR A 141 7.58 -1.09 5.79
CA THR A 141 7.59 0.36 5.57
C THR A 141 6.34 1.01 6.16
N THR A 142 5.19 0.35 6.05
CA THR A 142 3.90 0.85 6.56
C THR A 142 3.92 0.92 8.09
N ILE A 143 4.46 -0.09 8.78
CA ILE A 143 4.64 -0.06 10.24
C ILE A 143 5.46 1.17 10.66
N PHE A 144 6.55 1.44 9.95
CA PHE A 144 7.41 2.57 10.23
C PHE A 144 6.71 3.92 9.96
N THR A 145 6.10 4.07 8.79
CA THR A 145 5.44 5.32 8.37
C THR A 145 4.22 5.65 9.22
N ILE A 146 3.38 4.66 9.55
CA ILE A 146 2.26 4.85 10.48
C ILE A 146 2.77 5.30 11.84
N ARG A 147 3.83 4.67 12.37
CA ARG A 147 4.40 5.08 13.66
C ARG A 147 4.92 6.52 13.62
N LEU A 148 5.56 6.91 12.52
CA LEU A 148 6.01 8.28 12.29
C LEU A 148 4.83 9.26 12.33
N LEU A 149 3.75 8.99 11.59
CA LEU A 149 2.56 9.85 11.56
C LEU A 149 1.83 9.91 12.91
N LEU A 150 1.78 8.81 13.66
CA LEU A 150 1.17 8.77 14.99
C LEU A 150 1.99 9.56 16.02
N ASN A 151 3.32 9.59 15.89
CA ASN A 151 4.18 10.37 16.79
C ASN A 151 3.99 11.88 16.63
N GLU A 152 3.44 12.35 15.51
CA GLU A 152 3.05 13.75 15.31
C GLU A 152 1.71 14.09 15.97
N LYS A 153 1.01 13.12 16.56
CA LYS A 153 -0.31 13.31 17.18
C LYS A 153 -0.20 13.36 18.70
N GLU A 154 -1.02 14.21 19.30
CA GLU A 154 -1.26 14.19 20.74
C GLU A 154 -2.44 13.29 21.07
N PHE A 155 -2.29 12.42 22.07
CA PHE A 155 -3.35 11.50 22.50
C PHE A 155 -3.88 11.93 23.86
N THR A 156 -5.09 12.50 23.89
CA THR A 156 -5.80 12.84 25.13
C THR A 156 -6.80 11.75 25.51
N ASN A 157 -6.90 11.44 26.80
CA ASN A 157 -7.82 10.43 27.33
C ASN A 157 -9.20 11.01 27.75
N GLU A 158 -9.44 12.30 27.50
CA GLU A 158 -10.66 12.96 27.94
C GLU A 158 -11.84 12.58 27.03
N LYS A 159 -12.88 11.99 27.63
CA LYS A 159 -14.19 11.87 26.99
C LYS A 159 -14.78 13.27 26.93
N ILE A 160 -14.87 13.85 25.74
CA ILE A 160 -15.61 15.10 25.53
C ILE A 160 -17.08 14.80 25.86
N GLU A 161 -17.52 15.20 27.05
CA GLU A 161 -18.95 15.32 27.38
C GLU A 161 -19.49 16.49 26.53
N ILE A 162 -20.27 16.16 25.51
CA ILE A 162 -21.00 17.15 24.73
C ILE A 162 -22.10 17.67 25.65
N THR A 163 -21.84 18.75 26.38
CA THR A 163 -22.87 19.53 27.05
C THR A 163 -23.73 20.15 25.96
N THR A 164 -24.89 19.56 25.71
CA THR A 164 -25.94 20.16 24.90
C THR A 164 -26.40 21.44 25.59
N PHE A 165 -25.98 22.59 25.07
CA PHE A 165 -26.61 23.86 25.41
C PHE A 165 -28.03 23.82 24.86
N ASN A 166 -29.01 23.60 25.75
CA ASN A 166 -30.40 23.97 25.47
C ASN A 166 -30.43 25.48 25.31
N ILE A 167 -30.74 25.93 24.11
CA ILE A 167 -31.13 27.31 23.85
C ILE A 167 -32.65 27.31 24.01
N ASP A 168 -33.11 27.91 25.12
CA ASP A 168 -34.52 28.23 25.37
C ASP A 168 -35.08 29.25 24.36
#